data_AF-H6LIJ2-F1
#
_entry.id   AF-H6LIJ2-F1
#
_cell.length_a   1.000
_cell.length_b   1.000
_cell.length_c   1.000
_cell.angle_alpha   90.00
_cell.angle_beta   90.00
_cell.angle_gamma   90.00
#
_symmetry.space_group_name_H-M   'P 1'
#
loop_
_entity.id
_entity.type
_entity.pdbx_description
1 polymer ?
#
loop_
_entity_poly.entity_id
_entity_poly.type
_entity_poly.pdbx_seq_one_letter_code
_entity_poly.pdbx_strand_id
1 'polypeptide(L)'
;MNDHLGHDAGDELILMIATVIKNNIRENDFVARLGSDEFLIIFEGLDEAASELVWQRIVREFEQINQNDKRLYIISVSHGIEAFIGGSNEYIDTVINLADEKMYREKKVLKKDLQIIREHS
;
A
#
# COMPACT_ATOMS: atom_id res chain seq x y z
N MET A 1 -14.37 6.21 2.63
CA MET A 1 -15.43 5.26 3.02
C MET A 1 -16.66 6.05 3.43
N ASN A 2 -17.86 5.57 3.09
CA ASN A 2 -19.13 6.25 3.37
C ASN A 2 -19.69 5.75 4.71
N ASP A 3 -20.20 6.64 5.56
CA ASP A 3 -20.62 6.40 6.96
C ASP A 3 -21.77 5.38 7.16
N HIS A 4 -22.26 4.74 6.09
CA HIS A 4 -23.38 3.78 6.14
C HIS A 4 -22.96 2.30 6.03
N LEU A 5 -21.67 1.99 5.82
CA LEU A 5 -21.18 0.61 5.63
C LEU A 5 -20.46 0.01 6.84
N GLY A 6 -20.52 0.68 8.00
CA GLY A 6 -20.22 0.12 9.32
C GLY A 6 -18.74 -0.20 9.56
N HIS A 7 -18.28 0.00 10.79
CA HIS A 7 -16.89 -0.27 11.19
C HIS A 7 -16.40 -1.67 10.79
N ASP A 8 -17.30 -2.66 10.75
CA ASP A 8 -17.01 -4.05 10.38
C ASP A 8 -16.38 -4.18 8.99
N ALA A 9 -16.85 -3.42 8.00
CA ALA A 9 -16.27 -3.46 6.65
C ALA A 9 -14.86 -2.83 6.59
N GLY A 10 -14.59 -1.88 7.50
CA GLY A 10 -13.26 -1.27 7.65
C GLY A 10 -12.26 -2.23 8.28
N ASP A 11 -12.65 -2.92 9.35
CA ASP A 11 -11.79 -3.91 10.01
C ASP A 11 -11.51 -5.11 9.10
N GLU A 12 -12.51 -5.59 8.36
CA GLU A 12 -12.31 -6.62 7.33
C GLU A 12 -11.33 -6.17 6.24
N LEU A 13 -11.44 -4.92 5.77
CA LEU A 13 -10.51 -4.34 4.79
C LEU A 13 -9.09 -4.31 5.33
N ILE A 14 -8.90 -3.85 6.57
CA ILE A 14 -7.59 -3.78 7.23
C ILE A 14 -6.98 -5.18 7.40
N LEU A 15 -7.76 -6.14 7.90
CA LEU A 15 -7.31 -7.52 8.09
C LEU A 15 -6.91 -8.17 6.77
N MET A 16 -7.67 -7.92 5.72
CA MET A 16 -7.38 -8.43 4.39
C MET A 16 -6.14 -7.78 3.78
N ILE A 17 -5.96 -6.46 3.90
CA ILE A 17 -4.72 -5.77 3.49
C ILE A 17 -3.51 -6.37 4.21
N ALA A 18 -3.58 -6.48 5.54
CA ALA A 18 -2.50 -7.05 6.34
C ALA A 18 -2.18 -8.50 5.93
N THR A 19 -3.20 -9.31 5.66
CA THR A 19 -3.05 -10.70 5.23
C THR A 19 -2.39 -10.81 3.86
N VAL A 20 -2.84 -10.01 2.89
CA VAL A 20 -2.25 -9.99 1.54
C VAL A 20 -0.79 -9.57 1.60
N ILE A 21 -0.46 -8.52 2.36
CA ILE A 21 0.93 -8.09 2.53
C ILE A 21 1.75 -9.21 3.17
N LYS A 22 1.29 -9.78 4.29
CA LYS A 22 2.00 -10.86 4.99
C LYS A 22 2.28 -12.09 4.13
N ASN A 23 1.35 -12.45 3.23
CA ASN A 23 1.52 -13.60 2.34
C ASN A 23 2.51 -13.34 1.18
N ASN A 24 2.86 -12.07 0.92
CA ASN A 24 3.70 -11.68 -0.21
C ASN A 24 5.13 -11.23 0.19
N ILE A 25 5.36 -11.04 1.48
CA ILE A 25 6.68 -10.69 2.03
C ILE A 25 7.35 -11.92 2.68
N ARG A 26 8.67 -11.87 2.87
CA ARG A 26 9.45 -12.95 3.49
C ARG A 26 9.31 -12.91 5.02
N GLU A 27 9.69 -13.99 5.70
CA GLU A 27 9.68 -14.03 7.18
C GLU A 27 10.60 -12.97 7.83
N ASN A 28 11.71 -12.61 7.17
CA ASN A 28 12.62 -11.56 7.64
C ASN A 28 12.17 -10.15 7.27
N ASP A 29 11.15 -10.00 6.43
CA ASP A 29 10.58 -8.69 6.11
C ASP A 29 9.58 -8.27 7.19
N PHE A 30 9.52 -6.97 7.47
CA PHE A 30 8.64 -6.44 8.51
C PHE A 30 7.48 -5.67 7.88
N VAL A 31 6.30 -5.81 8.48
CA VAL A 31 5.15 -4.95 8.18
C VAL A 31 4.59 -4.43 9.49
N ALA A 32 4.33 -3.13 9.54
CA ALA A 32 3.73 -2.43 10.66
C ALA A 32 2.57 -1.58 10.17
N ARG A 33 1.52 -1.47 10.98
CA ARG A 33 0.43 -0.52 10.75
C ARG A 33 0.73 0.75 11.54
N LEU A 34 0.84 1.88 10.85
CA LEU A 34 1.16 3.18 11.46
C LEU A 34 -0.10 3.95 11.89
N GLY A 35 -1.18 3.80 11.12
CA GLY A 35 -2.43 4.55 11.30
C GLY A 35 -3.67 3.73 10.97
N SER A 36 -4.78 4.41 10.65
CA SER A 36 -6.05 3.75 10.29
C SER A 36 -5.92 2.86 9.06
N ASP A 37 -5.25 3.35 8.03
CA ASP A 37 -5.14 2.75 6.69
C ASP A 37 -3.70 2.84 6.16
N GLU A 38 -2.75 3.20 7.02
CA GLU A 38 -1.34 3.38 6.69
C GLU A 38 -0.52 2.19 7.17
N PHE A 39 0.26 1.63 6.24
CA PHE A 39 1.15 0.50 6.49
C PHE A 39 2.57 0.85 6.06
N LEU A 40 3.53 0.46 6.88
CA LEU A 40 4.96 0.51 6.58
C LEU A 40 5.46 -0.92 6.36
N ILE A 41 6.16 -1.12 5.24
CA ILE A 41 6.82 -2.40 4.94
C ILE A 41 8.32 -2.14 4.87
N ILE A 42 9.11 -2.95 5.58
CA ILE A 42 10.57 -2.87 5.59
C ILE A 42 11.10 -4.17 5.00
N PHE A 43 11.82 -4.04 3.90
CA PHE A 43 12.47 -5.15 3.23
C PHE A 43 13.94 -5.22 3.61
N GLU A 44 14.39 -6.36 4.13
CA GLU A 44 15.79 -6.54 4.49
C GLU A 44 16.59 -7.06 3.28
N GLY A 45 17.66 -6.34 2.91
CA GLY A 45 18.56 -6.74 1.83
C GLY A 45 17.96 -6.64 0.42
N LEU A 46 16.89 -5.85 0.24
CA LEU A 46 16.37 -5.49 -1.07
C LEU A 46 16.72 -4.03 -1.41
N ASP A 47 17.00 -3.79 -2.69
CA ASP A 47 17.05 -2.44 -3.24
C ASP A 47 15.64 -1.98 -3.66
N GLU A 48 15.54 -0.73 -4.14
CA GLU A 48 14.28 -0.15 -4.58
C GLU A 48 13.62 -0.96 -5.70
N ALA A 49 14.39 -1.46 -6.68
CA ALA A 49 13.86 -2.21 -7.82
C ALA A 49 13.30 -3.59 -7.40
N ALA A 50 14.02 -4.30 -6.53
CA ALA A 50 13.55 -5.59 -6.00
C ALA A 50 12.34 -5.41 -5.06
N SER A 51 12.31 -4.33 -4.30
CA SER A 51 11.17 -3.96 -3.44
C SER A 51 9.92 -3.65 -4.28
N GLU A 52 10.08 -2.94 -5.40
CA GLU A 52 8.99 -2.64 -6.34
C GLU A 52 8.41 -3.93 -6.95
N LEU A 53 9.24 -4.94 -7.24
CA LEU A 53 8.75 -6.25 -7.71
C LEU A 53 7.93 -6.99 -6.64
N VAL A 54 8.24 -6.82 -5.35
CA VAL A 54 7.42 -7.38 -4.26
C VAL A 54 6.09 -6.64 -4.20
N TRP A 55 6.13 -5.32 -4.26
CA TRP A 55 4.94 -4.49 -4.27
C TRP A 55 3.99 -4.81 -5.43
N GLN A 56 4.51 -5.00 -6.64
CA GLN A 56 3.69 -5.39 -7.80
C GLN A 56 2.96 -6.72 -7.61
N ARG A 57 3.53 -7.67 -6.85
CA ARG A 57 2.81 -8.91 -6.51
C ARG A 57 1.66 -8.63 -5.56
N ILE A 58 1.88 -7.81 -4.53
CA ILE A 58 0.84 -7.37 -3.58
C ILE A 58 -0.31 -6.68 -4.32
N VAL A 59 -0.02 -5.76 -5.24
CA VAL A 59 -1.03 -5.05 -6.02
C VAL A 59 -1.85 -6.01 -6.89
N ARG A 60 -1.20 -6.97 -7.56
CA ARG A 60 -1.92 -7.98 -8.36
C ARG A 60 -2.88 -8.83 -7.53
N GLU A 61 -2.52 -9.17 -6.30
CA GLU A 61 -3.43 -9.87 -5.40
C GLU A 61 -4.64 -9.01 -5.03
N PHE A 62 -4.45 -7.71 -4.76
CA PHE A 62 -5.57 -6.79 -4.56
C PHE A 62 -6.47 -6.66 -5.80
N GLU A 63 -5.89 -6.59 -6.99
CA GLU A 63 -6.65 -6.57 -8.25
C GLU A 63 -7.46 -7.85 -8.44
N GLN A 64 -6.90 -9.02 -8.14
CA GLN A 64 -7.62 -10.29 -8.20
C GLN A 64 -8.78 -10.33 -7.19
N ILE A 65 -8.57 -9.82 -5.98
CA ILE A 65 -9.63 -9.72 -4.97
C ILE A 65 -10.74 -8.80 -5.48
N ASN A 66 -10.39 -7.63 -6.03
CA ASN A 66 -11.35 -6.68 -6.59
C ASN A 66 -12.18 -7.27 -7.74
N GLN A 67 -11.61 -8.17 -8.54
CA GLN A 67 -12.31 -8.81 -9.66
C GLN A 67 -13.24 -9.95 -9.22
N ASN A 68 -12.86 -10.69 -8.19
CA ASN A 68 -13.54 -11.93 -7.79
C ASN A 68 -14.53 -11.75 -6.64
N ASP A 69 -14.43 -10.66 -5.88
CA ASP A 69 -15.29 -10.42 -4.74
C ASP A 69 -16.58 -9.67 -5.11
N LYS A 70 -17.67 -9.98 -4.41
CA LYS A 70 -18.98 -9.30 -4.53
C LYS A 70 -19.09 -8.10 -3.59
N ARG A 71 -17.99 -7.64 -3.00
CA ARG A 71 -17.95 -6.47 -2.12
C ARG A 71 -18.40 -5.22 -2.87
N LEU A 72 -19.01 -4.29 -2.13
CA LEU A 72 -19.52 -3.01 -2.64
C LEU A 72 -18.42 -1.94 -2.80
N TYR A 73 -17.15 -2.30 -2.60
CA TYR A 73 -16.03 -1.37 -2.65
C TYR A 73 -14.83 -1.99 -3.36
N ILE A 74 -14.01 -1.13 -3.97
CA ILE A 74 -12.76 -1.47 -4.65
C ILE A 74 -11.61 -1.09 -3.73
N ILE A 75 -10.65 -1.98 -3.58
CA ILE A 75 -9.39 -1.75 -2.88
C ILE A 75 -8.46 -1.00 -3.82
N SER A 76 -8.04 0.19 -3.42
CA SER A 76 -7.02 0.97 -4.13
C SER A 76 -5.97 1.38 -3.10
N VAL A 77 -4.72 1.07 -3.40
CA VAL A 77 -3.57 1.38 -2.56
C VAL A 77 -2.62 2.30 -3.31
N SER A 78 -1.95 3.18 -2.59
CA SER A 78 -0.83 3.99 -3.10
C SER A 78 0.40 3.67 -2.28
N HIS A 79 1.59 3.70 -2.88
CA HIS A 79 2.84 3.40 -2.22
C HIS A 79 3.95 4.37 -2.60
N GLY A 80 4.96 4.40 -1.75
CA GLY A 80 6.26 4.97 -2.06
C GLY A 80 7.33 4.08 -1.45
N ILE A 81 8.40 3.85 -2.21
CA ILE A 81 9.51 3.00 -1.81
C ILE A 81 10.77 3.87 -1.80
N GLU A 82 11.55 3.74 -0.74
CA GLU A 82 12.88 4.33 -0.65
C GLU A 82 13.85 3.30 -0.08
N ALA A 83 15.06 3.27 -0.65
CA ALA A 83 16.14 2.44 -0.15
C ALA A 83 16.87 3.17 0.99
N PHE A 84 17.17 2.44 2.06
CA PHE A 84 18.03 2.93 3.14
C PHE A 84 19.31 2.09 3.22
N ILE A 85 20.46 2.76 3.24
CA ILE A 85 21.77 2.11 3.35
C ILE A 85 22.31 2.37 4.74
N GLY A 86 22.39 1.31 5.56
CA GLY A 86 22.98 1.39 6.90
C GLY A 86 24.41 1.94 6.86
N GLY A 87 24.68 2.94 7.70
CA GLY A 87 25.97 3.64 7.74
C GLY A 87 26.04 4.89 6.87
N SER A 88 24.99 5.25 6.15
CA SER A 88 24.83 6.61 5.62
C SER A 88 24.60 7.61 6.75
N ASN A 89 24.86 8.90 6.51
CA ASN A 89 24.56 9.97 7.47
C ASN A 89 23.10 10.43 7.39
N GLU A 90 22.22 9.60 6.79
CA GLU A 90 20.81 9.91 6.60
C GLU A 90 20.02 9.45 7.81
N TYR A 91 19.13 10.32 8.27
CA TYR A 91 18.21 9.99 9.34
C TYR A 91 17.06 9.15 8.77
N ILE A 92 16.62 8.16 9.52
CA ILE A 92 15.49 7.30 9.14
C ILE A 92 14.23 8.12 8.81
N ASP A 93 13.99 9.21 9.54
CA ASP A 93 12.87 10.13 9.30
C ASP A 93 12.95 10.76 7.91
N THR A 94 14.15 11.02 7.39
CA THR A 94 14.34 11.54 6.03
C THR A 94 13.90 10.53 4.99
N VAL A 95 14.26 9.26 5.16
CA VAL A 95 13.87 8.18 4.24
C VAL A 95 12.36 7.96 4.26
N ILE A 96 11.76 7.94 5.45
CA ILE A 96 10.31 7.80 5.60
C ILE A 96 9.59 8.97 4.91
N ASN A 97 10.06 10.21 5.09
CA ASN A 97 9.47 11.38 4.43
C ASN A 97 9.58 11.31 2.90
N LEU A 98 10.70 10.83 2.36
CA LEU A 98 10.87 10.65 0.92
C LEU A 98 9.89 9.59 0.35
N ALA A 99 9.72 8.47 1.09
CA ALA A 99 8.74 7.44 0.72
C ALA A 99 7.31 7.99 0.77
N ASP A 100 6.97 8.76 1.80
CA ASP A 100 5.66 9.42 1.91
C ASP A 100 5.40 10.41 0.75
N GLU A 101 6.41 11.20 0.37
CA GLU A 101 6.30 12.09 -0.79
C GLU A 101 6.02 11.33 -2.09
N LYS A 102 6.71 10.20 -2.33
CA LYS A 102 6.47 9.33 -3.49
C LYS A 102 5.03 8.78 -3.47
N MET A 103 4.58 8.27 -2.33
CA MET A 103 3.21 7.80 -2.12
C MET A 103 2.19 8.89 -2.41
N TYR A 104 2.42 10.10 -1.91
CA TYR A 104 1.50 11.20 -2.10
C TYR A 104 1.38 11.63 -3.57
N ARG A 105 2.48 11.56 -4.34
CA ARG A 105 2.47 11.81 -5.79
C ARG A 105 1.62 10.76 -6.51
N GLU A 106 1.78 9.49 -6.18
CA GLU A 106 1.00 8.42 -6.78
C GLU A 106 -0.50 8.52 -6.41
N LYS A 107 -0.81 8.78 -5.14
CA LYS A 107 -2.18 9.00 -4.66
C LYS A 107 -2.91 10.09 -5.45
N LYS A 108 -2.21 11.15 -5.85
CA LYS A 108 -2.77 12.20 -6.72
C LYS A 108 -3.12 11.71 -8.12
N VAL A 109 -2.27 10.86 -8.71
CA VAL A 109 -2.50 10.27 -10.03
C VAL A 109 -3.70 9.34 -9.99
N LEU A 110 -3.73 8.40 -9.04
CA LEU A 110 -4.84 7.46 -8.87
C LEU A 110 -6.18 8.18 -8.63
N LYS A 111 -6.19 9.22 -7.80
CA LYS A 111 -7.41 10.01 -7.57
C LYS A 111 -7.91 10.69 -8.85
N LYS A 112 -7.00 11.18 -9.69
CA LYS A 112 -7.35 11.79 -10.99
C LYS A 112 -7.93 10.75 -11.94
N ASP A 113 -7.32 9.57 -12.03
CA ASP A 113 -7.79 8.50 -12.91
C ASP A 113 -9.18 7.99 -12.48
N LEU A 114 -9.42 7.86 -11.17
CA LEU A 114 -10.73 7.51 -10.62
C LEU A 114 -11.81 8.57 -10.89
N GLN A 115 -11.44 9.86 -10.92
CA GLN A 115 -12.37 10.94 -11.29
C GLN A 115 -12.77 10.86 -12.76
N ILE A 116 -11.82 10.60 -13.66
CA ILE A 116 -12.07 10.46 -15.10
C ILE A 116 -13.07 9.32 -15.37
N ILE A 117 -12.90 8.17 -14.70
CA ILE A 117 -13.82 7.03 -14.87
C ILE A 117 -15.26 7.38 -14.45
N ARG A 118 -15.43 8.16 -13.37
CA ARG A 118 -16.74 8.57 -12.87
C ARG A 118 -17.42 9.64 -13.72
N GLU A 119 -16.67 10.45 -14.46
CA GLU A 119 -17.23 11.46 -15.39
C GLU A 119 -17.71 10.84 -16.72
N HIS A 120 -17.25 9.63 -17.04
CA HIS A 120 -17.61 8.90 -18.26
C HIS A 120 -18.54 7.69 -18.05
N SER A 121 -19.09 7.52 -16.85
CA SER A 121 -20.08 6.48 -16.49
C SER A 121 -21.46 7.08 -16.23
#